data_AF-A0A377M8W4-F1
#
_entry.id   AF-A0A377M8W4-F1
#
_cell.length_a   1.000
_cell.length_b   1.000
_cell.length_c   1.000
_cell.angle_alpha   90.00
_cell.angle_beta   90.00
_cell.angle_gamma   90.00
#
_symmetry.space_group_name_H-M   'P 1'
#
loop_
_entity.id
_entity.type
_entity.pdbx_description
1 polymer ?
#
loop_
_entity_poly.entity_id
_entity_poly.type
_entity_poly.pdbx_seq_one_letter_code
_entity_poly.pdbx_strand_id
1 'polypeptide(L)' 'MSNSAMSVVILAAGKGTRMYSDLPKVLHTLAGKPMVQHVIDAANELGARQVHLVYGHGGDLLKKSLSR' A
#
# COMPACT_ATOMS: atom_id res chain seq x y z
N MET A 1 23.94 7.32 14.49
CA MET A 1 22.67 6.64 14.12
C MET A 1 23.04 5.33 13.44
N SER A 2 22.39 4.22 13.79
CA SER A 2 22.64 2.92 13.15
C SER A 2 22.30 3.04 11.67
N ASN A 3 23.33 2.99 10.81
CA ASN A 3 23.22 3.17 9.37
C ASN A 3 22.82 1.85 8.68
N SER A 4 21.93 1.07 9.31
CA SER A 4 21.50 -0.21 8.77
C SER A 4 20.35 0.01 7.80
N ALA A 5 20.48 -0.52 6.58
CA ALA A 5 19.43 -0.45 5.58
C ALA A 5 18.15 -1.14 6.10
N MET A 6 17.01 -0.44 5.98
CA MET A 6 15.72 -0.91 6.45
C MET A 6 14.79 -1.14 5.25
N SER A 7 13.98 -2.20 5.31
CA SER A 7 12.92 -2.50 4.35
C SER A 7 11.57 -2.52 5.06
N VAL A 8 10.52 -2.09 4.35
CA VAL A 8 9.14 -2.08 4.85
C VAL A 8 8.32 -3.13 4.09
N VAL A 9 7.45 -3.85 4.81
CA VAL A 9 6.46 -4.76 4.22
C VAL A 9 5.06 -4.24 4.53
N ILE A 10 4.29 -3.93 3.49
CA ILE A 10 2.90 -3.44 3.59
C ILE A 10 1.95 -4.58 3.20
N LEU A 11 1.12 -5.02 4.13
CA LEU A 11 0.14 -6.10 3.91
C LEU A 11 -1.18 -5.55 3.35
N ALA A 12 -1.39 -5.74 2.05
CA ALA A 12 -2.51 -5.20 1.29
C ALA A 12 -3.34 -6.28 0.54
N ALA A 13 -3.21 -7.56 0.92
CA ALA A 13 -3.79 -8.69 0.20
C ALA A 13 -5.24 -9.05 0.57
N GLY A 14 -5.79 -8.44 1.62
CA GLY A 14 -7.12 -8.79 2.14
C GLY A 14 -8.26 -8.22 1.30
N LYS A 15 -9.30 -9.03 1.06
CA LYS A 15 -10.51 -8.64 0.30
C LYS A 15 -11.25 -7.43 0.91
N GLY A 16 -11.24 -7.28 2.23
CA GLY A 16 -11.93 -6.16 2.89
C GLY A 16 -13.45 -6.27 2.84
N THR A 17 -14.02 -7.46 3.10
CA THR A 17 -15.46 -7.77 2.96
C THR A 17 -16.39 -6.80 3.69
N ARG A 18 -15.98 -6.27 4.84
CA ARG A 18 -16.75 -5.27 5.62
C ARG A 18 -16.79 -3.88 4.98
N MET A 19 -16.05 -3.64 3.90
CA MET A 19 -16.13 -2.41 3.11
C MET A 19 -17.36 -2.39 2.21
N TYR A 20 -18.00 -3.54 1.96
CA TYR A 20 -19.16 -3.67 1.06
C TYR A 20 -18.96 -2.97 -0.29
N SER A 21 -17.78 -3.15 -0.88
CA SER A 21 -17.33 -2.47 -2.09
C SER A 21 -16.51 -3.43 -2.95
N ASP A 22 -16.67 -3.32 -4.26
CA ASP A 22 -15.86 -4.06 -5.24
C ASP A 22 -14.45 -3.46 -5.39
N LEU A 23 -14.26 -2.22 -4.93
CA LEU A 23 -12.94 -1.60 -4.86
C LEU A 23 -12.14 -2.21 -3.70
N PRO A 24 -10.90 -2.69 -3.90
CA PRO A 24 -10.05 -3.13 -2.81
C PRO A 24 -9.96 -2.08 -1.70
N LYS A 25 -10.06 -2.52 -0.43
CA LYS A 25 -10.07 -1.63 0.74
C LYS A 25 -9.00 -0.56 0.65
N VAL A 26 -7.76 -0.95 0.35
CA VAL A 26 -6.60 -0.08 0.39
C VAL A 26 -6.55 0.98 -0.73
N LEU A 27 -7.39 0.83 -1.77
CA LEU A 27 -7.54 1.81 -2.85
C LEU A 27 -8.62 2.85 -2.59
N HIS A 28 -9.44 2.68 -1.55
CA HIS A 28 -10.36 3.75 -1.14
C HIS A 28 -9.55 4.99 -0.71
N THR A 29 -10.05 6.16 -1.08
CA THR A 29 -9.31 7.42 -0.93
C THR A 29 -9.63 8.11 0.39
N LEU A 30 -8.61 8.72 0.99
CA LEU A 30 -8.71 9.68 2.07
C LEU A 30 -7.99 10.97 1.61
N ALA A 31 -8.69 12.11 1.69
CA ALA A 31 -8.22 13.39 1.16
C ALA A 31 -7.73 13.31 -0.30
N GLY A 32 -8.49 12.59 -1.14
CA GLY A 32 -8.19 12.44 -2.58
C GLY A 32 -7.05 11.46 -2.92
N LYS A 33 -6.35 10.90 -1.93
CA LYS A 33 -5.24 9.95 -2.12
C LYS A 33 -5.63 8.54 -1.63
N PRO A 34 -5.33 7.45 -2.36
CA PRO A 34 -5.58 6.08 -1.90
C PRO A 34 -4.94 5.80 -0.54
N MET A 35 -5.62 5.09 0.36
CA MET A 35 -5.09 4.76 1.69
C MET A 35 -3.71 4.09 1.62
N VAL A 36 -3.49 3.18 0.67
CA VAL A 36 -2.18 2.52 0.49
C VAL A 36 -1.06 3.50 0.15
N GLN A 37 -1.37 4.56 -0.61
CA GLN A 37 -0.38 5.54 -1.01
C GLN A 37 0.10 6.36 0.18
N HIS A 38 -0.78 6.72 1.11
CA HIS A 38 -0.36 7.37 2.38
C HIS A 38 0.65 6.53 3.15
N VAL A 39 0.46 5.21 3.19
CA VAL A 39 1.38 4.28 3.88
C VAL A 39 2.71 4.15 3.14
N ILE A 40 2.68 4.08 1.80
CA ILE A 40 3.88 4.06 0.96
C ILE A 40 4.69 5.34 1.15
N ASP A 41 4.04 6.51 1.13
CA ASP A 41 4.70 7.80 1.30
C ASP A 41 5.40 7.87 2.66
N ALA A 42 4.71 7.46 3.74
CA ALA A 42 5.30 7.39 5.08
C ALA A 42 6.50 6.42 5.16
N ALA A 43 6.42 5.26 4.49
CA ALA A 43 7.53 4.31 4.43
C ALA A 43 8.76 4.90 3.73
N ASN A 44 8.53 5.67 2.66
CA ASN A 44 9.60 6.35 1.93
C ASN A 44 10.24 7.47 2.76
N GLU A 45 9.43 8.25 3.49
CA GLU A 45 9.92 9.31 4.40
C GLU A 45 10.79 8.75 5.55
N LEU A 46 10.53 7.53 6.00
CA LEU A 46 11.35 6.82 6.99
C LEU A 46 12.71 6.34 6.43
N GLY A 47 12.98 6.53 5.14
CA GLY A 47 14.22 6.10 4.50
C GLY A 47 14.26 4.60 4.21
N ALA A 48 13.12 3.96 3.97
CA ALA A 48 13.07 2.56 3.57
C ALA A 48 13.81 2.36 2.23
N ARG A 49 14.79 1.46 2.20
CA ARG A 49 15.53 1.10 0.97
C ARG A 49 14.64 0.33 0.00
N GLN A 50 13.71 -0.46 0.51
CA GLN A 50 12.76 -1.24 -0.27
C GLN A 50 11.39 -1.21 0.43
N VAL A 51 10.34 -1.05 -0.36
CA VAL A 51 8.95 -1.16 0.09
C VAL A 51 8.31 -2.34 -0.62
N HIS A 52 8.03 -3.40 0.13
CA HIS A 52 7.38 -4.61 -0.37
C HIS A 52 5.87 -4.52 -0.14
N LEU A 53 5.10 -4.46 -1.22
CA LEU A 53 3.65 -4.48 -1.16
C LEU A 53 3.11 -5.89 -1.41
N VAL A 54 2.58 -6.53 -0.37
CA VAL A 54 1.95 -7.84 -0.47
C VAL A 54 0.50 -7.65 -0.89
N TYR A 55 0.14 -8.07 -2.10
CA TYR A 55 -1.21 -7.99 -2.64
C TYR A 55 -1.79 -9.39 -2.91
N GLY A 56 -3.11 -9.46 -3.08
CA GLY A 56 -3.86 -10.69 -3.26
C GLY A 56 -5.13 -10.41 -4.04
N HIS A 57 -6.29 -10.52 -3.38
CA HIS A 57 -7.58 -10.24 -4.02
C HIS A 57 -7.63 -8.81 -4.58
N GLY A 58 -7.97 -8.65 -5.86
CA GLY A 58 -7.93 -7.35 -6.55
C GLY A 58 -6.52 -6.85 -6.87
N GLY A 59 -5.51 -7.73 -6.85
CA GLY A 59 -4.10 -7.42 -7.09
C GLY A 59 -3.82 -6.73 -8.42
N ASP A 60 -4.55 -7.06 -9.49
CA ASP A 60 -4.36 -6.43 -10.80
C ASP A 60 -4.77 -4.95 -10.78
N LEU A 61 -5.85 -4.62 -10.07
CA LEU A 61 -6.28 -3.23 -9.90
C LEU A 61 -5.28 -2.44 -9.05
N LEU A 62 -4.69 -3.08 -8.04
CA LEU A 62 -3.61 -2.53 -7.23
C LEU A 62 -2.37 -2.21 -8.09
N LYS A 63 -1.90 -3.17 -8.89
CA LYS A 63 -0.79 -2.95 -9.83
C LYS A 63 -1.08 -1.80 -10.78
N LYS A 64 -2.28 -1.78 -11.38
CA LYS A 64 -2.67 -0.71 -12.31
C LYS A 64 -2.74 0.67 -11.65
N SER A 65 -3.23 0.74 -10.41
CA SER A 65 -3.39 2.01 -9.69
C SER A 65 -2.08 2.59 -9.19
N LEU A 66 -1.08 1.74 -8.90
CA LEU A 66 0.20 2.12 -8.30
C LEU A 66 1.39 2.10 -9.27
N SER A 67 1.18 1.79 -10.55
CA SER A 67 2.24 1.72 -11.57
C SER A 67 2.58 3.08 -12.22
N ARG A 68 2.43 4.18 -11.48
CA ARG A 68 2.82 5.52 -11.93
C ARG A 68 4.07 6.00 -11.23
#